data_AF-A0A1N6I4C7-F1
#
_entry.id   AF-A0A1N6I4C7-F1
#
_cell.length_a   1.000
_cell.length_b   1.000
_cell.length_c   1.000
_cell.angle_alpha   90.00
_cell.angle_beta   90.00
_cell.angle_gamma   90.00
#
_symmetry.space_group_name_H-M   'P 1'
#
loop_
_entity.id
_entity.type
_entity.pdbx_description
1 polymer ?
#
loop_
_entity_poly.entity_id
_entity_poly.type
_entity_poly.pdbx_seq_one_letter_code
_entity_poly.pdbx_strand_id
1 'polypeptide(L)' 'MNGIRKPAVILADSMEEYMATPDPYKEPPKSKLHIQKLVQYAQRVGKKIEDLTAEEILQFKV' A
#
# COMPACT_ATOMS: atom_id res chain seq x y z
N MET A 1 -30.69 -19.62 -38.28
CA MET A 1 -29.82 -19.66 -37.08
C MET A 1 -28.68 -18.68 -37.31
N ASN A 2 -28.74 -17.47 -36.74
CA ASN A 2 -27.65 -16.49 -36.82
C ASN A 2 -26.68 -16.74 -35.68
N GLY A 3 -25.68 -17.61 -35.92
CA GLY A 3 -24.62 -17.88 -34.96
C GLY A 3 -23.64 -16.72 -34.93
N ILE A 4 -23.67 -15.93 -33.85
CA ILE A 4 -22.64 -14.92 -33.56
C ILE A 4 -21.32 -15.67 -33.38
N ARG A 5 -20.44 -15.61 -34.38
CA ARG A 5 -19.07 -16.13 -34.28
C ARG A 5 -18.32 -15.26 -33.28
N LYS A 6 -18.23 -15.70 -32.02
CA LYS A 6 -17.29 -15.12 -31.05
C LYS A 6 -15.88 -15.50 -31.51
N PRO A 7 -14.97 -14.56 -31.75
CA PRO A 7 -13.58 -14.91 -32.07
C PRO A 7 -12.98 -15.68 -30.89
N ALA A 8 -12.51 -16.90 -31.15
CA ALA A 8 -11.79 -17.67 -30.15
C ALA A 8 -10.39 -17.08 -30.01
N VAL A 9 -10.05 -16.58 -28.82
CA VAL A 9 -8.69 -16.17 -28.50
C VAL A 9 -7.89 -17.45 -28.26
N ILE A 10 -6.91 -17.72 -29.13
CA ILE A 10 -6.03 -18.89 -29.01
C ILE A 10 -4.89 -18.51 -28.06
N LEU A 11 -4.98 -18.98 -26.81
CA LEU A 11 -4.00 -18.71 -25.74
C LEU A 11 -2.60 -19.33 -25.99
N ALA A 12 -2.47 -20.19 -27.00
CA ALA A 12 -1.19 -20.80 -27.36
C ALA A 12 -0.23 -19.83 -28.07
N ASP A 13 -0.76 -18.80 -28.75
CA ASP A 13 0.03 -17.77 -29.43
C ASP A 13 0.31 -16.54 -28.54
N SER A 14 -0.30 -16.47 -27.36
CA SER A 14 -0.01 -15.42 -26.38
C SER A 14 1.22 -15.80 -25.56
N MET A 15 2.40 -15.39 -26.03
CA MET A 15 3.60 -15.34 -25.21
C MET A 15 3.50 -14.16 -24.22
N GLU A 16 2.58 -14.25 -23.26
CA GLU A 16 2.59 -13.31 -22.13
C GLU A 16 3.78 -13.67 -21.23
N GLU A 17 4.68 -12.72 -21.02
CA GLU A 17 5.70 -12.86 -19.99
C GLU A 17 5.01 -13.14 -18.66
N TYR A 18 5.51 -14.14 -17.91
CA TYR A 18 5.04 -14.41 -16.56
C TYR A 18 5.17 -13.14 -15.72
N MET A 19 4.05 -12.43 -15.57
CA MET A 19 4.00 -11.26 -14.69
C MET A 19 4.25 -11.75 -13.28
N ALA A 20 5.29 -11.23 -12.64
CA ALA A 20 5.49 -11.43 -11.22
C ALA A 20 4.19 -11.06 -10.51
N THR A 21 3.77 -11.88 -9.54
CA THR A 21 2.63 -11.53 -8.69
C THR A 21 2.82 -10.11 -8.17
N PRO A 22 1.85 -9.20 -8.36
CA PRO A 22 1.99 -7.83 -7.91
C PRO A 22 2.25 -7.85 -6.41
N ASP A 23 3.36 -7.24 -5.98
CA ASP A 23 3.68 -7.10 -4.57
C ASP A 23 2.67 -6.14 -3.94
N PRO A 24 1.78 -6.64 -3.05
CA PRO A 24 0.74 -5.83 -2.45
C PRO A 24 1.28 -4.75 -1.50
N TYR A 25 2.57 -4.79 -1.16
CA TYR A 25 3.23 -3.85 -0.26
C TYR A 25 4.24 -2.92 -0.95
N LYS A 26 4.37 -3.01 -2.29
CA LYS A 26 5.25 -2.14 -3.07
C LYS A 26 4.91 -0.66 -2.88
N GLU A 27 3.62 -0.36 -2.78
CA GLU A 27 3.11 0.96 -2.43
C GLU A 27 2.51 0.90 -1.02
N PRO A 28 3.21 1.40 0.00
CA PRO A 28 2.66 1.41 1.34
C PRO A 28 1.42 2.32 1.39
N PRO A 29 0.43 1.99 2.23
CA PRO A 29 -0.76 2.81 2.37
C PRO A 29 -0.39 4.23 2.81
N LYS A 30 -1.11 5.22 2.26
CA LYS A 30 -0.91 6.62 2.60
C LYS A 30 -1.27 6.85 4.08
N SER A 31 -0.26 7.14 4.90
CA SER A 31 -0.45 7.57 6.28
C SER A 31 -0.73 9.06 6.35
N LYS A 32 -1.63 9.46 7.25
CA LYS A 32 -1.89 10.88 7.58
C LYS A 32 -0.82 11.47 8.52
N LEU A 33 0.08 10.64 9.03
CA LEU A 33 1.11 10.98 10.00
C LEU A 33 2.49 10.53 9.50
N HIS A 34 3.52 11.29 9.83
CA HIS A 34 4.91 10.86 9.75
C HIS A 34 5.25 9.89 10.89
N ILE A 35 4.84 8.62 10.74
CA ILE A 35 4.96 7.57 11.77
C ILE A 35 6.40 7.42 12.27
N GLN A 36 7.39 7.46 11.38
CA GLN A 36 8.80 7.33 11.77
C GLN A 36 9.25 8.44 12.73
N LYS A 37 8.84 9.68 12.48
CA LYS A 37 9.16 10.84 13.33
C LYS A 37 8.44 10.75 14.67
N LEU A 38 7.18 10.31 14.66
CA LEU A 38 6.39 10.07 15.86
C LEU A 38 7.06 9.03 16.78
N VAL A 39 7.55 7.92 16.23
CA VAL A 39 8.26 6.86 16.97
C VAL A 39 9.55 7.41 17.59
N GLN A 40 10.35 8.15 16.81
CA GLN A 40 11.58 8.78 17.30
C GLN A 40 11.29 9.76 18.43
N TYR A 41 10.22 10.56 18.32
CA TYR A 41 9.79 11.46 19.36
C TYR A 41 9.41 10.70 20.64
N ALA A 42 8.57 9.67 20.54
CA ALA A 42 8.14 8.85 21.67
C ALA A 42 9.33 8.24 22.43
N GLN A 43 10.29 7.66 21.69
CA GLN A 43 11.53 7.13 22.26
C GLN A 43 12.34 8.21 22.98
N ARG A 44 12.44 9.41 22.40
CA ARG A 44 13.19 10.53 22.99
C ARG A 44 12.57 11.03 24.30
N VAL A 45 11.24 11.09 24.39
CA VAL A 45 10.53 11.53 25.60
C VAL A 45 10.30 10.40 26.61
N GLY A 46 10.71 9.17 26.28
CA GLY A 46 10.55 8.00 27.15
C GLY A 46 9.09 7.55 27.31
N LYS A 47 8.22 7.88 26.35
CA LYS A 47 6.81 7.48 26.34
C LYS A 47 6.59 6.36 25.32
N LYS A 48 5.57 5.52 25.55
CA LYS A 48 5.05 4.70 24.47
C LYS A 48 4.22 5.57 23.53
N ILE A 49 4.05 5.10 22.28
CA ILE A 49 3.26 5.82 21.28
C ILE A 49 1.79 6.00 21.74
N GLU A 50 1.27 5.00 22.45
CA GLU A 50 -0.07 4.99 23.04
C GLU A 50 -0.26 6.01 24.17
N ASP A 51 0.85 6.50 24.77
CA ASP A 51 0.84 7.47 25.87
C ASP A 51 1.03 8.93 25.37
N LEU A 52 1.11 9.14 24.06
CA LEU A 52 1.24 10.47 23.47
C LEU A 52 -0.08 11.25 23.53
N THR A 53 -0.01 12.52 23.88
CA THR A 53 -1.19 13.39 23.85
C THR A 53 -1.56 13.74 22.41
N ALA A 54 -2.82 14.13 22.20
CA ALA A 54 -3.29 14.56 20.88
C ALA A 54 -2.48 15.74 20.32
N GLU A 55 -2.05 16.66 21.19
CA GLU A 55 -1.21 17.81 20.82
C GLU A 55 0.18 17.37 20.35
N GLU A 56 0.79 16.39 21.01
CA GLU A 56 2.07 15.80 20.61
C GLU A 56 1.94 15.12 19.24
N ILE A 57 0.85 14.37 19.01
CA ILE A 57 0.61 13.65 17.75
C ILE A 57 0.36 14.62 16.58
N LEU A 58 -0.37 15.72 16.81
CA LEU A 58 -0.74 16.69 15.76
C LEU A 58 0.48 17.35 15.10
N GLN A 59 1.61 17.44 15.80
CA GLN A 59 2.87 17.99 15.27
C GLN A 59 3.44 17.15 14.10
N PHE A 60 2.99 15.91 13.93
CA PHE A 60 3.50 14.96 12.94
C PHE A 60 2.54 14.68 11.79
N LYS A 61 1.49 15.49 11.64
CA LYS A 61 0.55 15.39 10.52
C LYS A 61 1.25 15.77 9.20
N VAL A 62 0.99 14.97 8.15
CA VAL A 62 1.49 15.19 6.77
C VAL A 62 0.65 16.25 6.08
#